data_AF-A0A8H6FE58-F1
#
_entry.id   AF-A0A8H6FE58-F1
#
_cell.length_a   1.000
_cell.length_b   1.000
_cell.length_c   1.000
_cell.angle_alpha   90.00
_cell.angle_beta   90.00
_cell.angle_gamma   90.00
#
_symmetry.space_group_name_H-M   'P 1'
#
loop_
_entity.id
_entity.type
_entity.pdbx_description
1 polymer ?
#
loop_
_entity_poly.entity_id
_entity_poly.type
_entity_poly.pdbx_seq_one_letter_code
_entity_poly.pdbx_strand_id
1 'polypeptide(L)'
;MSRSFDVEREEIPEVWKGESRVKLLERMEKVALEYAELLLKAQKLKAMDRPSNRDYRSVLHFMENDGGQLFEEDMGFIYEKEDLITLRPGREYAWLDGLLERTLKVLRCRLIKFFFCPKETRDKTDDKDIHYYDRDRISTCVTMMITTIVLALLVVPIWLLYRFSIQGTIATSPDTIGVVLVFTLVFSAALTCFTKAKRHEIVAASAGYCAVLVVFLGNVNNVGSVPR
;
A
#
# COMPACT_ATOMS: atom_id res chain seq x y z
N MET A 1 28.79 7.55 33.26
CA MET A 1 27.80 6.85 34.11
C MET A 1 27.60 5.47 33.50
N SER A 2 28.46 4.53 33.87
CA SER A 2 28.52 3.18 33.27
C SER A 2 27.61 2.27 34.08
N ARG A 3 26.56 1.75 33.44
CA ARG A 3 25.61 0.82 34.06
C ARG A 3 26.30 -0.56 34.06
N SER A 4 27.03 -0.87 35.13
CA SER A 4 27.51 -2.23 35.40
C SER A 4 26.28 -3.12 35.46
N PHE A 5 26.23 -4.12 34.57
CA PHE A 5 25.31 -5.24 34.71
C PHE A 5 25.80 -6.03 35.92
N ASP A 6 25.27 -5.69 37.09
CA ASP A 6 25.39 -6.53 38.28
C ASP A 6 24.56 -7.78 38.00
N VAL A 7 25.22 -8.77 37.39
CA VAL A 7 24.71 -10.14 37.33
C VAL A 7 24.77 -10.64 38.76
N GLU A 8 23.65 -10.42 39.46
CA GLU A 8 23.36 -11.02 40.74
C GLU A 8 23.67 -12.51 40.60
N ARG A 9 24.70 -12.97 41.30
CA ARG A 9 25.17 -14.35 41.25
C ARG A 9 24.09 -15.18 41.93
N GLU A 10 23.03 -15.51 41.20
CA GLU A 10 22.05 -16.49 41.63
C GLU A 10 22.84 -17.73 42.06
N GLU A 11 22.73 -18.05 43.34
CA GLU A 11 23.32 -19.26 43.89
C GLU A 11 22.83 -20.42 43.04
N ILE A 12 23.78 -21.15 42.46
CA ILE A 12 23.49 -22.32 41.64
C ILE A 12 22.53 -23.18 42.47
N PRO A 13 21.31 -23.48 41.99
CA PRO A 13 20.32 -24.18 42.80
C PRO A 13 20.93 -25.47 43.36
N GLU A 14 20.62 -25.84 44.60
CA GLU A 14 21.17 -27.05 45.27
C GLU A 14 21.02 -28.34 44.42
N VAL A 15 20.05 -28.35 43.49
CA VAL A 15 19.79 -29.39 42.49
C VAL A 15 21.01 -29.73 41.59
N TRP A 16 22.00 -28.83 41.48
CA TRP A 16 23.09 -28.91 40.49
C TRP A 16 24.43 -29.31 41.12
N LYS A 17 24.50 -29.47 42.45
CA LYS A 17 25.70 -29.98 43.13
C LYS A 17 25.81 -31.49 42.93
N GLY A 18 26.81 -31.93 42.16
CA GLY A 18 27.14 -33.35 41.98
C GLY A 18 26.76 -33.96 40.63
N GLU A 19 26.27 -33.15 39.69
CA GLU A 19 25.93 -33.63 38.35
C GLU A 19 27.18 -33.82 37.47
N SER A 20 27.27 -34.94 36.75
CA SER A 20 28.39 -35.18 35.84
C SER A 20 28.43 -34.10 34.76
N ARG A 21 29.63 -33.57 34.46
CA ARG A 21 29.86 -32.53 33.44
C ARG A 21 29.14 -32.79 32.11
N VAL A 22 29.01 -34.06 31.71
CA VAL A 22 28.33 -34.47 30.47
C VAL A 22 26.83 -34.10 30.48
N LYS A 23 26.11 -34.41 31.57
CA LYS A 23 24.69 -34.07 31.73
C LYS A 23 24.45 -32.55 31.75
N LEU A 24 25.39 -31.81 32.33
CA LEU A 24 25.34 -30.34 32.33
C LEU A 24 25.46 -29.79 30.91
N LEU A 25 26.41 -30.30 30.11
CA LEU A 25 26.61 -29.88 28.73
C LEU A 25 25.39 -30.22 27.85
N GLU A 26 24.82 -31.41 28.01
CA GLU A 26 23.61 -31.84 27.29
C GLU A 26 22.42 -30.92 27.57
N ARG A 27 22.24 -30.49 28.83
CA ARG A 27 21.19 -29.52 29.21
C ARG A 27 21.47 -28.13 28.63
N MET A 28 22.71 -27.66 28.67
CA MET A 28 23.09 -26.38 28.06
C MET A 28 22.82 -26.36 26.56
N GLU A 29 23.14 -27.44 25.85
CA GLU A 29 22.83 -27.60 24.43
C GLU A 29 21.33 -27.52 24.18
N LYS A 30 20.52 -28.24 24.98
CA LYS A 30 19.06 -28.19 24.86
C LYS A 30 18.49 -26.79 25.07
N VAL A 31 18.92 -26.10 26.13
CA VAL A 31 18.47 -24.73 26.44
C VAL A 31 18.91 -23.75 25.35
N ALA A 32 20.11 -23.90 24.80
CA ALA A 32 20.59 -23.07 23.71
C ALA A 32 19.76 -23.26 22.42
N LEU A 33 19.37 -24.50 22.10
CA LEU A 33 18.49 -24.80 20.98
C LEU A 33 17.07 -24.24 21.18
N GLU A 34 16.50 -24.40 22.38
CA GLU A 34 15.19 -23.81 22.74
C GLU A 34 15.21 -22.28 22.62
N TYR A 35 16.28 -21.65 23.10
CA TYR A 35 16.47 -20.20 22.95
C TYR A 35 16.58 -19.77 21.48
N ALA A 36 17.36 -20.50 20.67
CA ALA A 36 17.48 -20.21 19.25
C ALA A 36 16.13 -20.34 18.52
N GLU A 37 15.32 -21.34 18.87
CA GLU A 37 13.98 -21.51 18.32
C GLU A 37 13.04 -20.36 18.72
N LEU A 38 13.06 -19.95 19.99
CA LEU A 38 12.30 -18.80 20.48
C LEU A 38 12.71 -17.51 19.76
N LEU A 39 14.01 -17.31 19.52
CA LEU A 39 14.52 -16.17 18.78
C LEU A 39 14.00 -16.14 17.34
N LEU A 40 13.97 -17.29 16.66
CA LEU A 40 13.40 -17.41 15.31
C LEU A 40 11.90 -17.13 15.29
N LYS A 41 11.15 -17.60 16.30
CA LYS A 41 9.72 -17.29 16.45
C LYS A 41 9.50 -15.80 16.70
N ALA A 42 10.28 -15.18 17.57
CA ALA A 42 10.23 -13.74 17.83
C ALA A 42 10.55 -12.91 16.59
N GLN A 43 11.54 -13.33 15.80
CA GLN A 43 11.85 -12.71 14.51
C GLN A 43 10.67 -12.79 13.55
N LYS A 44 10.01 -13.95 13.45
CA LYS A 44 8.81 -14.14 12.61
C LYS A 44 7.64 -13.28 13.09
N LEU A 45 7.40 -13.19 14.40
CA LEU A 45 6.37 -12.32 14.98
C LEU A 45 6.64 -10.86 14.65
N LYS A 46 7.89 -10.41 14.79
CA LYS A 46 8.31 -9.05 14.45
C LYS A 46 8.25 -8.74 12.95
N ALA A 47 8.40 -9.76 12.11
CA ALA A 47 8.30 -9.63 10.66
C ALA A 47 6.86 -9.59 10.15
N MET A 48 5.86 -9.91 10.98
CA MET A 48 4.46 -9.75 10.60
C MET A 48 4.10 -8.28 10.45
N ASP A 49 3.23 -8.00 9.48
CA ASP A 49 2.80 -6.65 9.20
C ASP A 49 1.84 -6.13 10.26
N ARG A 50 1.95 -4.84 10.54
CA ARG A 50 1.02 -4.12 11.40
C ARG A 50 -0.31 -3.87 10.70
N PRO A 51 -1.42 -3.73 11.46
CA PRO A 51 -2.72 -3.43 10.87
C PRO A 51 -2.73 -2.07 10.18
N SER A 52 -3.42 -2.03 9.04
CA SER A 52 -3.78 -0.77 8.40
C SER A 52 -4.67 0.05 9.34
N ASN A 53 -4.54 1.38 9.27
CA ASN A 53 -5.39 2.31 10.04
C ASN A 53 -6.88 2.02 9.89
N ARG A 54 -7.29 1.55 8.71
CA ARG A 54 -8.68 1.19 8.43
C ARG A 54 -9.12 -0.04 9.20
N ASP A 55 -8.32 -1.10 9.13
CA ASP A 55 -8.64 -2.37 9.79
C ASP A 55 -8.60 -2.20 11.30
N TYR A 56 -7.62 -1.46 11.81
CA TYR A 56 -7.55 -1.03 13.21
C TYR A 56 -8.81 -0.30 13.67
N ARG A 57 -9.22 0.76 12.95
CA ARG A 57 -10.44 1.52 13.28
C ARG A 57 -11.71 0.68 13.17
N SER A 58 -11.76 -0.26 12.24
CA SER A 58 -12.92 -1.16 12.12
C SER A 58 -13.08 -2.04 13.35
N VAL A 59 -11.98 -2.58 13.87
CA VAL A 59 -11.98 -3.39 15.10
C VAL A 59 -12.25 -2.51 16.32
N LEU A 60 -11.62 -1.33 16.41
CA LEU A 60 -11.84 -0.37 17.49
C LEU A 60 -13.32 0.03 17.57
N HIS A 61 -13.94 0.44 16.47
CA HIS A 61 -15.36 0.79 16.44
C HIS A 61 -16.28 -0.39 16.76
N PHE A 62 -15.92 -1.60 16.33
CA PHE A 62 -16.68 -2.80 16.68
C PHE A 62 -16.62 -3.07 18.19
N MET A 63 -15.44 -2.91 18.80
CA MET A 63 -15.24 -3.08 20.24
C MET A 63 -15.92 -1.96 21.05
N GLU A 64 -15.95 -0.73 20.55
CA GLU A 64 -16.57 0.42 21.21
C GLU A 64 -18.12 0.45 21.11
N ASN A 65 -18.71 -0.01 19.99
CA ASN A 65 -20.13 0.23 19.74
C ASN A 65 -21.12 -0.84 20.23
N ASP A 66 -20.75 -2.14 20.30
CA ASP A 66 -21.60 -3.22 20.88
C ASP A 66 -21.01 -4.65 20.73
N GLY A 67 -19.91 -4.84 19.99
CA GLY A 67 -19.41 -6.17 19.61
C GLY A 67 -18.50 -6.86 20.63
N GLY A 68 -18.03 -6.14 21.66
CA GLY A 68 -17.10 -6.64 22.65
C GLY A 68 -17.65 -6.50 24.05
N GLN A 69 -18.33 -7.53 24.57
CA GLN A 69 -18.61 -7.68 26.00
C GLN A 69 -17.33 -8.04 26.78
N LEU A 70 -16.25 -7.30 26.54
CA LEU A 70 -15.02 -7.39 27.33
C LEU A 70 -15.12 -6.33 28.43
N PHE A 71 -14.66 -6.67 29.63
CA PHE A 71 -14.55 -5.69 30.69
C PHE A 71 -13.66 -4.53 30.22
N GLU A 72 -14.03 -3.30 30.57
CA GLU A 72 -13.33 -2.08 30.14
C GLU A 72 -11.83 -2.11 30.54
N GLU A 73 -11.50 -2.81 31.62
CA GLU A 73 -10.14 -3.06 32.10
C GLU A 73 -9.30 -3.92 31.13
N ASP A 74 -9.92 -4.87 30.42
CA ASP A 74 -9.24 -5.79 29.49
C ASP A 74 -9.09 -5.21 28.07
N MET A 75 -9.69 -4.05 27.79
CA MET A 75 -9.65 -3.42 26.46
C MET A 75 -8.37 -2.62 26.21
N GLY A 76 -7.50 -2.44 27.21
CA GLY A 76 -6.29 -1.61 27.11
C GLY A 76 -5.37 -1.94 25.92
N PHE A 77 -5.30 -3.22 25.53
CA PHE A 77 -4.45 -3.66 24.42
C PHE A 77 -4.87 -3.09 23.06
N ILE A 78 -6.15 -2.74 22.86
CA ILE A 78 -6.60 -2.22 21.57
C ILE A 78 -6.09 -0.81 21.30
N TYR A 79 -5.74 -0.05 22.34
CA TYR A 79 -5.24 1.32 22.20
C TYR A 79 -3.75 1.36 21.83
N GLU A 80 -3.00 0.29 22.13
CA GLU A 80 -1.59 0.11 21.78
C GLU A 80 -1.45 -0.43 20.36
N LYS A 81 -1.68 0.44 19.37
CA LYS A 81 -1.62 0.07 17.95
C LYS A 81 -0.29 -0.55 17.53
N GLU A 82 0.79 -0.18 18.23
CA GLU A 82 2.15 -0.66 18.00
C GLU A 82 2.35 -2.15 18.32
N ASP A 83 1.52 -2.70 19.20
CA ASP A 83 1.56 -4.10 19.65
C ASP A 83 0.65 -5.03 18.82
N LEU A 84 -0.24 -4.43 18.02
CA LEU A 84 -1.14 -5.18 17.15
C LEU A 84 -0.40 -5.66 15.89
N ILE A 85 -0.60 -6.95 15.59
CA ILE A 85 -0.11 -7.61 14.38
C ILE A 85 -1.28 -8.08 13.52
N THR A 86 -1.08 -8.15 12.21
CA THR A 86 -2.02 -8.78 11.30
C THR A 86 -1.54 -10.15 10.89
N LEU A 87 -2.42 -11.14 11.08
CA LEU A 87 -2.19 -12.52 10.59
C LEU A 87 -2.23 -12.60 9.07
N ARG A 88 -2.82 -11.60 8.42
CA ARG A 88 -2.81 -11.46 6.97
C ARG A 88 -1.59 -10.63 6.59
N PRO A 89 -0.78 -11.05 5.60
CA PRO A 89 0.28 -10.20 5.08
C PRO A 89 -0.30 -8.83 4.72
N GLY A 90 0.43 -7.81 5.15
CA GLY A 90 0.04 -6.41 5.14
C GLY A 90 -0.52 -6.06 3.78
N ARG A 91 -1.71 -5.46 3.81
CA ARG A 91 -2.43 -5.02 2.63
C ARG A 91 -1.49 -4.15 1.81
N GLU A 92 -0.93 -4.70 0.72
CA GLU A 92 0.05 -4.03 -0.16
C GLU A 92 -0.49 -2.74 -0.81
N TYR A 93 -1.77 -2.45 -0.56
CA TYR A 93 -2.53 -1.33 -1.05
C TYR A 93 -2.94 -0.37 0.07
N ALA A 94 -2.44 -0.44 1.31
CA ALA A 94 -2.97 0.41 2.40
C ALA A 94 -2.95 1.92 2.11
N TRP A 95 -1.92 2.41 1.41
CA TRP A 95 -1.88 3.80 0.94
C TRP A 95 -2.75 4.01 -0.32
N LEU A 96 -2.77 3.04 -1.24
CA LEU A 96 -3.65 3.02 -2.40
C LEU A 96 -5.12 3.03 -1.98
N ASP A 97 -5.51 2.34 -0.90
CA ASP A 97 -6.83 2.33 -0.30
C ASP A 97 -7.18 3.71 0.24
N GLY A 98 -6.23 4.44 0.83
CA GLY A 98 -6.44 5.82 1.27
C GLY A 98 -6.61 6.81 0.11
N LEU A 99 -5.81 6.65 -0.95
CA LEU A 99 -5.93 7.43 -2.18
C LEU A 99 -7.21 7.08 -2.93
N LEU A 100 -7.59 5.80 -2.97
CA LEU A 100 -8.86 5.28 -3.47
C LEU A 100 -10.01 5.82 -2.66
N GLU A 101 -9.96 5.79 -1.34
CA GLU A 101 -11.05 6.30 -0.53
C GLU A 101 -11.24 7.80 -0.75
N ARG A 102 -10.14 8.57 -0.90
CA ARG A 102 -10.20 9.99 -1.25
C ARG A 102 -10.74 10.22 -2.66
N THR A 103 -10.22 9.51 -3.66
CA THR A 103 -10.65 9.63 -5.06
C THR A 103 -12.07 9.13 -5.25
N LEU A 104 -12.47 8.03 -4.61
CA LEU A 104 -13.84 7.50 -4.55
C LEU A 104 -14.78 8.42 -3.76
N LYS A 105 -14.31 9.10 -2.69
CA LYS A 105 -15.08 10.16 -1.99
C LYS A 105 -15.32 11.37 -2.89
N VAL A 106 -14.34 11.74 -3.72
CA VAL A 106 -14.45 12.84 -4.70
C VAL A 106 -15.28 12.44 -5.92
N LEU A 107 -15.17 11.20 -6.40
CA LEU A 107 -16.02 10.62 -7.46
C LEU A 107 -17.43 10.25 -6.97
N ARG A 108 -17.72 10.40 -5.66
CA ARG A 108 -18.93 9.88 -5.01
C ARG A 108 -20.14 10.74 -5.34
N CYS A 109 -20.85 10.42 -6.42
CA CYS A 109 -22.29 10.68 -6.49
C CYS A 109 -23.12 9.63 -7.25
N ARG A 110 -22.63 9.02 -8.35
CA ARG A 110 -23.51 8.17 -9.19
C ARG A 110 -23.00 6.79 -9.59
N LEU A 111 -21.72 6.67 -9.97
CA LEU A 111 -21.18 5.43 -10.55
C LEU A 111 -20.85 4.35 -9.51
N ILE A 112 -20.40 4.77 -8.33
CA ILE A 112 -19.95 3.85 -7.27
C ILE A 112 -21.14 3.15 -6.61
N LYS A 113 -22.27 3.83 -6.36
CA LYS A 113 -23.49 3.19 -5.82
C LYS A 113 -24.06 2.12 -6.75
N PHE A 114 -23.88 2.27 -8.06
CA PHE A 114 -24.36 1.32 -9.07
C PHE A 114 -23.47 0.08 -9.17
N PHE A 115 -22.15 0.22 -9.00
CA PHE A 115 -21.20 -0.89 -9.11
C PHE A 115 -20.83 -1.58 -7.78
N PHE A 116 -20.82 -0.87 -6.65
CA PHE A 116 -20.26 -1.37 -5.39
C PHE A 116 -21.28 -1.95 -4.39
N CYS A 117 -22.58 -1.86 -4.66
CA CYS A 117 -23.60 -2.40 -3.75
C CYS A 117 -24.66 -3.24 -4.50
N PRO A 118 -24.29 -4.44 -5.00
CA PRO A 118 -25.28 -5.39 -5.49
C PRO A 118 -26.07 -5.98 -4.32
N LYS A 119 -27.34 -6.28 -4.57
CA LYS A 119 -28.29 -6.78 -3.57
C LYS A 119 -27.89 -8.13 -2.93
N GLU A 120 -26.98 -8.89 -3.54
CA GLU A 120 -26.62 -10.26 -3.13
C GLU A 120 -25.79 -10.35 -1.84
N THR A 121 -24.95 -9.37 -1.50
CA THR A 121 -24.22 -9.37 -0.21
C THR A 121 -25.08 -8.95 0.97
N ARG A 122 -26.30 -8.47 0.72
CA ARG A 122 -27.29 -8.12 1.74
C ARG A 122 -28.07 -9.34 2.27
N ASP A 123 -28.01 -10.48 1.58
CA ASP A 123 -28.76 -11.69 1.92
C ASP A 123 -27.96 -12.70 2.75
N LYS A 124 -26.69 -12.42 3.07
CA LYS A 124 -25.83 -13.32 3.86
C LYS A 124 -25.77 -13.00 5.36
N THR A 125 -26.36 -11.88 5.81
CA THR A 125 -26.45 -11.54 7.23
C THR A 125 -27.65 -10.63 7.46
N ASP A 126 -28.38 -10.83 8.56
CA ASP A 126 -29.56 -10.01 8.96
C ASP A 126 -29.14 -8.78 9.80
N ASP A 127 -27.84 -8.66 10.09
CA ASP A 127 -27.26 -7.59 10.89
C ASP A 127 -26.88 -6.36 10.04
N LYS A 128 -27.39 -5.19 10.43
CA LYS A 128 -27.27 -3.94 9.67
C LYS A 128 -25.87 -3.34 9.68
N ASP A 129 -25.03 -3.69 10.65
CA ASP A 129 -23.72 -3.06 10.85
C ASP A 129 -22.53 -3.82 10.23
N ILE A 130 -22.76 -5.01 9.66
CA ILE A 130 -21.67 -5.83 9.09
C ILE A 130 -21.67 -5.73 7.56
N HIS A 131 -20.88 -4.79 7.03
CA HIS A 131 -20.66 -4.64 5.59
C HIS A 131 -19.52 -5.55 5.07
N TYR A 132 -19.87 -6.74 4.58
CA TYR A 132 -18.94 -7.58 3.82
C TYR A 132 -18.73 -7.03 2.39
N TYR A 133 -17.58 -6.39 2.17
CA TYR A 133 -17.14 -6.04 0.83
C TYR A 133 -16.44 -7.22 0.16
N ASP A 134 -16.97 -7.68 -0.97
CA ASP A 134 -16.36 -8.72 -1.81
C ASP A 134 -14.99 -8.23 -2.34
N ARG A 135 -13.91 -8.83 -1.83
CA ARG A 135 -12.54 -8.31 -1.95
C ARG A 135 -11.99 -8.41 -3.38
N ASP A 136 -12.39 -9.43 -4.12
CA ASP A 136 -11.90 -9.65 -5.49
C ASP A 136 -12.50 -8.65 -6.48
N ARG A 137 -13.71 -8.17 -6.20
CA ARG A 137 -14.34 -7.12 -7.00
C ARG A 137 -13.71 -5.76 -6.75
N ILE A 138 -13.32 -5.47 -5.50
CA ILE A 138 -12.60 -4.24 -5.18
C ILE A 138 -11.24 -4.23 -5.85
N SER A 139 -10.44 -5.30 -5.72
CA SER A 139 -9.13 -5.37 -6.35
C SER A 139 -9.22 -5.25 -7.88
N THR A 140 -10.21 -5.91 -8.49
CA THR A 140 -10.49 -5.79 -9.93
C THR A 140 -10.88 -4.36 -10.32
N CYS A 141 -11.76 -3.71 -9.55
CA CYS A 141 -12.16 -2.33 -9.81
C CYS A 141 -10.99 -1.35 -9.67
N VAL A 142 -10.13 -1.55 -8.67
CA VAL A 142 -8.92 -0.74 -8.46
C VAL A 142 -8.00 -0.88 -9.66
N THR A 143 -7.70 -2.11 -10.08
CA THR A 143 -6.88 -2.37 -11.26
C THR A 143 -7.49 -1.73 -12.51
N MET A 144 -8.79 -1.87 -12.74
CA MET A 144 -9.50 -1.27 -13.87
C MET A 144 -9.47 0.27 -13.83
N MET A 145 -9.59 0.88 -12.65
CA MET A 145 -9.50 2.33 -12.50
C MET A 145 -8.09 2.83 -12.83
N ILE A 146 -7.06 2.15 -12.31
CA ILE A 146 -5.65 2.48 -12.55
C ILE A 146 -5.32 2.35 -14.04
N THR A 147 -5.73 1.25 -14.69
CA THR A 147 -5.50 1.06 -16.13
C THR A 147 -6.21 2.14 -16.95
N THR A 148 -7.43 2.53 -16.57
CA THR A 148 -8.17 3.61 -17.26
C THR A 148 -7.46 4.96 -17.11
N ILE A 149 -6.94 5.28 -15.93
CA ILE A 149 -6.18 6.52 -15.69
C ILE A 149 -4.90 6.54 -16.54
N VAL A 150 -4.15 5.45 -16.58
CA VAL A 150 -2.91 5.35 -17.37
C VAL A 150 -3.21 5.48 -18.87
N LEU A 151 -4.24 4.80 -19.37
CA LEU A 151 -4.67 4.92 -20.77
C LEU A 151 -5.10 6.35 -21.12
N ALA A 152 -5.87 7.01 -20.25
CA ALA A 152 -6.26 8.41 -20.45
C ALA A 152 -5.03 9.33 -20.50
N LEU A 153 -4.06 9.12 -19.60
CA LEU A 153 -2.80 9.88 -19.58
C LEU A 153 -1.94 9.67 -20.83
N LEU A 154 -2.05 8.54 -21.51
CA LEU A 154 -1.36 8.31 -22.79
C LEU A 154 -2.09 8.99 -23.96
N VAL A 155 -3.42 8.97 -23.99
CA VAL A 155 -4.22 9.43 -25.15
C VAL A 155 -4.49 10.94 -25.14
N VAL A 156 -4.84 11.50 -23.98
CA VAL A 156 -5.20 12.94 -23.82
C VAL A 156 -4.12 13.89 -24.32
N PRO A 157 -2.82 13.73 -24.01
CA PRO A 157 -1.80 14.66 -24.46
C PRO A 157 -1.55 14.59 -25.96
N ILE A 158 -1.65 13.40 -26.57
CA ILE A 158 -1.57 13.26 -28.03
C ILE A 158 -2.74 14.03 -28.68
N TRP A 159 -3.95 13.88 -28.13
CA TRP A 159 -5.12 14.61 -28.60
C TRP A 159 -4.98 16.13 -28.43
N LEU A 160 -4.46 16.59 -27.29
CA LEU A 160 -4.20 18.01 -27.04
C LEU A 160 -3.15 18.58 -28.00
N LEU A 161 -2.03 17.89 -28.19
CA LEU A 161 -0.98 18.29 -29.13
C LEU A 161 -1.50 18.34 -30.57
N TYR A 162 -2.35 17.38 -30.98
CA TYR A 162 -3.02 17.40 -32.26
C TYR A 162 -3.95 18.61 -32.44
N ARG A 163 -4.75 18.93 -31.41
CA ARG A 163 -5.66 20.09 -31.43
C ARG A 163 -4.90 21.41 -31.51
N PHE A 164 -3.81 21.56 -30.77
CA PHE A 164 -2.96 22.74 -30.82
C PHE A 164 -2.25 22.90 -32.16
N SER A 165 -1.86 21.80 -32.79
CA SER A 165 -1.27 21.86 -34.14
C SER A 165 -2.23 22.42 -35.19
N ILE A 166 -3.49 21.96 -35.19
CA ILE A 166 -4.50 22.41 -36.18
C ILE A 166 -4.76 23.92 -36.08
N GLN A 167 -4.63 24.50 -34.88
CA GLN A 167 -4.86 25.93 -34.64
C GLN A 167 -3.73 26.83 -35.17
N GLY A 168 -2.70 26.27 -35.82
CA GLY A 168 -1.64 27.04 -36.48
C GLY A 168 -0.59 27.63 -35.52
N THR A 169 -0.66 27.32 -34.24
CA THR A 169 0.33 27.69 -33.22
C THR A 169 1.50 26.70 -33.25
N ILE A 170 2.17 26.63 -34.40
CA ILE A 170 3.12 25.57 -34.70
C ILE A 170 4.55 26.00 -34.29
N ALA A 171 5.13 25.15 -33.45
CA ALA A 171 6.55 24.92 -33.19
C ALA A 171 7.28 25.65 -32.04
N THR A 172 6.83 26.79 -31.51
CA THR A 172 7.63 27.48 -30.44
C THR A 172 6.80 28.18 -29.36
N SER A 173 5.51 27.84 -29.24
CA SER A 173 4.71 28.40 -28.15
C SER A 173 5.07 27.71 -26.84
N PRO A 174 5.34 28.46 -25.75
CA PRO A 174 5.61 27.89 -24.43
C PRO A 174 4.51 26.92 -23.98
N ASP A 175 3.30 27.08 -24.50
CA ASP A 175 2.14 26.21 -24.26
C ASP A 175 2.37 24.75 -24.66
N THR A 176 3.02 24.49 -25.81
CA THR A 176 3.28 23.12 -26.29
C THR A 176 4.30 22.39 -25.42
N ILE A 177 5.38 23.09 -25.05
CA ILE A 177 6.40 22.59 -24.12
C ILE A 177 5.78 22.38 -22.73
N GLY A 178 4.90 23.29 -22.30
CA GLY A 178 4.15 23.18 -21.06
C GLY A 178 3.29 21.92 -21.01
N VAL A 179 2.57 21.60 -22.08
CA VAL A 179 1.77 20.36 -22.17
C VAL A 179 2.67 19.13 -22.03
N VAL A 180 3.78 19.05 -22.78
CA VAL A 180 4.69 17.89 -22.70
C VAL A 180 5.26 17.73 -21.28
N LEU A 181 5.69 18.83 -20.65
CA LEU A 181 6.26 18.81 -19.31
C LEU A 181 5.22 18.40 -18.26
N VAL A 182 4.05 19.04 -18.26
CA VAL A 182 2.98 18.77 -17.29
C VAL A 182 2.50 17.32 -17.41
N PHE A 183 2.20 16.85 -18.62
CA PHE A 183 1.73 15.46 -18.79
C PHE A 183 2.81 14.43 -18.49
N THR A 184 4.09 14.72 -18.72
CA THR A 184 5.19 13.83 -18.31
C THR A 184 5.32 13.75 -16.80
N LEU A 185 5.15 14.87 -16.09
CA LEU A 185 5.14 14.89 -14.62
C LEU A 185 3.93 14.15 -14.05
N VAL A 186 2.73 14.38 -14.60
CA VAL A 186 1.52 13.68 -14.15
C VAL A 186 1.61 12.18 -14.42
N PHE A 187 2.18 11.77 -15.56
CA PHE A 187 2.44 10.35 -15.86
C PHE A 187 3.41 9.72 -14.86
N SER A 188 4.53 10.38 -14.57
CA SER A 188 5.50 9.90 -13.57
C SER A 188 4.89 9.81 -12.17
N ALA A 189 4.11 10.82 -11.77
CA ALA A 189 3.37 10.82 -10.52
C ALA A 189 2.35 9.68 -10.47
N ALA A 190 1.60 9.45 -11.56
CA ALA A 190 0.64 8.34 -11.65
C ALA A 190 1.34 6.98 -11.56
N LEU A 191 2.47 6.77 -12.24
CA LEU A 191 3.23 5.52 -12.11
C LEU A 191 3.72 5.31 -10.68
N THR A 192 4.28 6.35 -10.05
CA THR A 192 4.75 6.27 -8.65
C THR A 192 3.58 6.01 -7.70
N CYS A 193 2.43 6.61 -7.97
CA CYS A 193 1.29 6.57 -7.09
C CYS A 193 0.39 5.34 -7.28
N PHE A 194 0.38 4.73 -8.45
CA PHE A 194 -0.56 3.66 -8.77
C PHE A 194 0.12 2.33 -9.06
N THR A 195 1.45 2.29 -9.18
CA THR A 195 2.20 1.08 -9.51
C THR A 195 3.35 0.85 -8.53
N LYS A 196 3.81 -0.39 -8.40
CA LYS A 196 5.00 -0.76 -7.61
C LYS A 196 6.29 -0.60 -8.44
N ALA A 197 6.32 0.35 -9.35
CA ALA A 197 7.47 0.55 -10.23
C ALA A 197 8.69 0.99 -9.40
N LYS A 198 9.84 0.36 -9.65
CA LYS A 198 11.09 0.77 -9.03
C LYS A 198 11.48 2.17 -9.52
N ARG A 199 12.29 2.88 -8.73
CA ARG A 199 12.74 4.24 -9.06
C ARG A 199 13.32 4.36 -10.49
N HIS A 200 14.08 3.36 -10.93
CA HIS A 200 14.66 3.34 -12.29
C HIS A 200 13.63 3.02 -13.38
N GLU A 201 12.61 2.20 -13.08
CA GLU A 201 11.53 1.87 -14.02
C GLU A 201 10.68 3.12 -14.31
N ILE A 202 10.41 3.94 -13.28
CA ILE A 202 9.66 5.20 -13.42
C ILE A 202 10.43 6.21 -14.29
N VAL A 203 11.75 6.33 -14.10
CA VAL A 203 12.59 7.23 -14.89
C VAL A 203 12.67 6.76 -16.34
N ALA A 204 12.87 5.46 -16.58
CA ALA A 204 12.90 4.90 -17.93
C ALA A 204 11.56 5.10 -18.66
N ALA A 205 10.44 4.82 -17.98
CA ALA A 205 9.10 5.00 -18.54
C ALA A 205 8.79 6.47 -18.85
N SER A 206 9.13 7.39 -17.95
CA SER A 206 8.89 8.82 -18.17
C SER A 206 9.77 9.41 -19.28
N ALA A 207 11.03 8.96 -19.41
CA ALA A 207 11.89 9.32 -20.55
C ALA A 207 11.33 8.81 -21.88
N GLY A 208 10.89 7.54 -21.93
CA GLY A 208 10.27 6.97 -23.13
C GLY A 208 8.99 7.70 -23.52
N TYR A 209 8.13 8.01 -22.55
CA TYR A 209 6.91 8.76 -22.77
C TYR A 209 7.17 10.18 -23.28
N CYS A 210 8.14 10.90 -22.68
CA CYS A 210 8.56 12.22 -23.15
C CYS A 210 9.09 12.17 -24.59
N ALA A 211 9.91 11.17 -24.92
CA ALA A 211 10.42 10.99 -26.28
C ALA A 211 9.30 10.80 -27.31
N VAL A 212 8.27 10.00 -27.00
CA VAL A 212 7.12 9.80 -27.88
C VAL A 212 6.36 11.11 -28.13
N LEU A 213 6.12 11.91 -27.09
CA LEU A 213 5.44 13.21 -27.24
C LEU A 213 6.26 14.20 -28.08
N VAL A 214 7.58 14.26 -27.86
CA VAL A 214 8.48 15.16 -28.62
C VAL A 214 8.60 14.73 -30.08
N VAL A 215 8.69 13.43 -30.36
CA VAL A 215 8.70 12.91 -31.74
C VAL A 215 7.37 13.19 -32.44
N PHE A 216 6.24 13.01 -31.74
CA PHE A 216 4.93 13.35 -32.29
C PHE A 216 4.85 14.84 -32.64
N LEU A 217 5.29 15.71 -31.73
CA LEU A 217 5.35 17.15 -31.97
C LEU A 217 6.24 17.49 -33.19
N GLY A 218 7.43 16.89 -33.29
CA GLY A 218 8.33 17.09 -34.42
C GLY A 218 7.73 16.67 -35.77
N ASN A 219 7.05 15.52 -35.80
CA ASN A 219 6.38 15.03 -37.01
C ASN A 219 5.22 15.93 -37.44
N VAL A 220 4.42 16.36 -36.49
CA VAL A 220 3.26 17.23 -36.74
C VAL A 220 3.70 18.60 -37.27
N ASN A 221 4.82 19.14 -36.77
CA ASN A 221 5.41 20.37 -37.28
C ASN A 221 5.88 20.23 -38.75
N ASN A 222 6.43 19.08 -39.14
CA ASN A 222 6.89 18.82 -40.51
C ASN A 222 5.73 18.73 -41.53
N VAL A 223 4.56 18.25 -41.10
CA VAL A 223 3.37 18.17 -41.99
C VAL A 223 2.79 19.57 -42.24
N GLY A 224 2.88 20.48 -41.27
CA GLY A 224 2.41 21.86 -41.40
C GLY A 224 3.31 22.78 -42.26
N SER A 225 4.55 22.38 -42.55
CA SER A 225 5.55 23.18 -43.28
C SER A 225 5.69 22.81 -44.76
N VAL A 226 4.94 21.82 -45.27
CA VAL A 226 4.86 21.56 -46.72
C VAL A 226 4.07 22.70 -47.37
N PRO A 227 4.68 23.53 -48.24
CA PRO A 227 3.95 24.57 -48.94
C PRO A 227 2.90 23.91 -49.85
N ARG A 228 1.64 24.36 -49.72
CA ARG A 228 0.57 24.05 -50.66
C ARG A 228 0.77 24.79 -51.97
#